data_AF-A0A511B049-F1
#
_entry.id   AF-A0A511B049-F1
#
_cell.length_a   1.000
_cell.length_b   1.000
_cell.length_c   1.000
_cell.angle_alpha   90.00
_cell.angle_beta   90.00
_cell.angle_gamma   90.00
#
_symmetry.space_group_name_H-M   'P 1'
#
loop_
_entity.id
_entity.type
_entity.pdbx_description
1 polymer ?
#
loop_
_entity_poly.entity_id
_entity_poly.type
_entity_poly.pdbx_seq_one_letter_code
_entity_poly.pdbx_strand_id
1 'polypeptide(L)'
;MFLTRHRFLSPRNLLLAGALGITLAGNASADDVLGQAVGKDLQQAQSALVSKNYAKAMSGVDAADAVKGKTDYEAYTIAQMRAAIAAQSGNVAAATKAYDVLINSPRTPKAAKGQMLMAQASMAYGAKDYAHAVPPAQRYLNEIGPDPRVQTMLIQSFYLQQDWKGTSKVAQDQVDATIKAGKIPTENQLQMLATAYTNLHDSTNQTHTYVLLAKYYSKPDYWAMLIHNLVADPNMSPPLVFAVERLRLATGVLKDPSDYQDMAERAVQMGLSQLALNLLNQGYANHSLGNGAQAPAQAKFHAFVAQHAATERAQLPAAAAQAETASTAGPALTAGYNQVLSGQADQGLALMQKGLAKNPRFPDLAQLQFGMAQMDAGRKADAIKTLSAVSGTGSAHDIAQLWALLLAKPSP
;
A
#
# COMPACT_ATOMS: atom_id res chain seq x y z
N MET A 1 -34.56 21.86 34.11
CA MET A 1 -33.43 21.32 34.90
C MET A 1 -32.40 20.80 33.91
N PHE A 2 -31.27 21.51 33.84
CA PHE A 2 -30.03 21.27 33.06
C PHE A 2 -30.07 20.99 31.55
N LEU A 3 -29.83 22.06 30.79
CA LEU A 3 -29.28 22.07 29.43
C LEU A 3 -27.78 21.73 29.46
N THR A 4 -27.24 21.09 28.42
CA THR A 4 -25.83 21.30 28.06
C THR A 4 -25.64 21.26 26.53
N ARG A 5 -25.17 22.40 26.00
CA ARG A 5 -24.85 22.64 24.60
C ARG A 5 -23.47 22.06 24.28
N HIS A 6 -23.37 21.27 23.22
CA HIS A 6 -22.09 20.94 22.58
C HIS A 6 -21.55 22.18 21.84
N ARG A 7 -20.42 22.71 22.30
CA ARG A 7 -19.62 23.72 21.59
C ARG A 7 -18.41 23.03 20.95
N PHE A 8 -18.24 23.30 19.65
CA PHE A 8 -17.05 23.02 18.85
C PHE A 8 -15.78 23.58 19.51
N LEU A 9 -14.69 22.81 19.49
CA LEU A 9 -13.33 23.27 19.84
C LEU A 9 -12.38 22.97 18.66
N SER A 10 -11.76 24.04 18.15
CA SER A 10 -10.76 24.07 17.08
C SER A 10 -9.42 23.42 17.48
N PRO A 11 -8.60 22.96 16.51
CA PRO A 11 -7.31 22.32 16.75
C PRO A 11 -6.18 23.36 16.76
N ARG A 12 -5.97 24.06 17.87
CA ARG A 12 -4.75 24.84 18.12
C ARG A 12 -4.45 24.79 19.62
N ASN A 13 -3.69 23.78 20.04
CA ASN A 13 -2.81 23.76 21.23
C ASN A 13 -2.38 22.31 21.51
N LEU A 14 -1.23 21.90 20.99
CA LEU A 14 -0.55 20.67 21.38
C LEU A 14 0.97 20.86 21.27
N LEU A 15 1.48 21.89 21.94
CA LEU A 15 2.91 22.06 22.21
C LEU A 15 3.03 22.83 23.53
N LEU A 16 3.05 22.12 24.65
CA LEU A 16 3.63 22.52 25.96
C LEU A 16 3.03 21.65 27.06
N ALA A 17 3.70 20.55 27.39
CA ALA A 17 3.80 19.96 28.74
C ALA A 17 4.46 18.57 28.63
N GLY A 18 5.78 18.58 28.55
CA GLY A 18 6.62 17.39 28.66
C GLY A 18 7.76 17.66 29.62
N ALA A 19 7.46 18.15 30.82
CA ALA A 19 8.40 18.06 31.94
C ALA A 19 8.49 16.58 32.34
N LEU A 20 9.28 15.82 31.57
CA LEU A 20 9.72 14.50 31.96
C LEU A 20 10.70 14.68 33.12
N GLY A 21 10.16 14.67 34.34
CA GLY A 21 10.90 14.31 35.53
C GLY A 21 11.31 12.86 35.40
N ILE A 22 12.44 12.62 34.74
CA ILE A 22 13.09 11.31 34.68
C ILE A 22 13.68 11.05 36.07
N THR A 23 12.92 10.41 36.96
CA THR A 23 13.48 9.75 38.14
C THR A 23 13.92 8.35 37.72
N LEU A 24 15.15 8.24 37.20
CA LEU A 24 15.81 6.95 37.04
C LEU A 24 16.42 6.58 38.38
N ALA A 25 15.80 5.63 39.09
CA ALA A 25 16.44 4.94 40.20
C ALA A 25 17.58 4.05 39.64
N GLY A 26 18.76 4.64 39.48
CA GLY A 26 20.01 3.91 39.30
C GLY A 26 20.63 3.54 40.65
N ASN A 27 21.42 2.47 40.70
CA ASN A 27 22.21 2.10 41.87
C ASN A 27 23.23 3.21 42.16
N ALA A 28 22.92 4.09 43.12
CA ALA A 28 23.84 5.11 43.59
C ALA A 28 25.01 4.42 44.32
N SER A 29 26.22 4.63 43.82
CA SER A 29 27.45 4.16 44.48
C SER A 29 27.99 5.26 45.39
N ALA A 30 28.77 4.92 46.42
CA ALA A 30 29.34 5.89 47.37
C ALA A 30 30.23 6.97 46.71
N ASP A 31 30.64 6.77 45.45
CA ASP A 31 31.46 7.68 44.64
C ASP A 31 30.65 8.60 43.70
N ASP A 32 29.31 8.59 43.77
CA ASP A 32 28.44 9.43 42.94
C ASP A 32 28.25 10.85 43.55
N VAL A 33 29.37 11.57 43.73
CA VAL A 33 29.40 12.93 44.27
C VAL A 33 29.99 13.89 43.25
N LEU A 34 29.31 15.02 43.01
CA LEU A 34 29.85 16.10 42.19
C LEU A 34 30.91 16.88 42.99
N GLY A 35 32.11 17.03 42.41
CA GLY A 35 33.12 17.93 42.92
C GLY A 35 32.61 19.37 42.92
N GLN A 36 33.08 20.17 43.88
CA GLN A 36 32.57 21.53 44.11
C GLN A 36 32.63 22.42 42.86
N ALA A 37 33.70 22.30 42.05
CA ALA A 37 33.87 23.05 40.81
C ALA A 37 32.80 22.66 39.77
N VAL A 38 32.66 21.37 39.47
CA VAL A 38 31.67 20.84 38.52
C VAL A 38 30.25 21.15 38.97
N GLY A 39 29.94 20.94 40.25
CA GLY A 39 28.61 21.21 40.82
C GLY A 39 28.21 22.67 40.71
N LYS A 40 29.14 23.60 41.00
CA LYS A 40 28.89 25.05 40.89
C LYS A 40 28.57 25.46 39.45
N ASP A 41 29.31 24.94 38.47
CA ASP A 41 29.13 25.29 37.07
C ASP A 41 27.85 24.68 36.48
N LEU A 42 27.51 23.44 36.85
CA LEU A 42 26.25 22.81 36.47
C LEU A 42 25.02 23.48 37.12
N GLN A 43 25.15 23.98 38.35
CA GLN A 43 24.06 24.74 38.99
C GLN A 43 23.79 26.06 38.24
N GLN A 44 24.85 26.76 37.82
CA GLN A 44 24.70 27.96 36.98
C GLN A 44 24.09 27.63 35.62
N ALA A 45 24.50 26.51 35.01
CA ALA A 45 23.92 26.04 33.76
C ALA A 45 22.42 25.75 33.90
N GLN A 46 22.01 25.08 34.98
CA GLN A 46 20.61 24.79 35.29
C GLN A 46 19.79 26.07 35.46
N SER A 47 20.27 27.05 36.24
CA SER A 47 19.58 28.34 36.41
C SER A 47 19.44 29.10 35.08
N ALA A 48 20.47 29.07 34.24
CA ALA A 48 20.42 29.68 32.92
C ALA A 48 19.44 28.96 31.97
N LEU A 49 19.38 27.62 32.05
CA LEU A 49 18.43 26.80 31.28
C LEU A 49 16.97 27.10 31.68
N VAL A 50 16.67 27.23 32.97
CA VAL A 50 15.33 27.61 33.46
C VAL A 50 14.91 28.97 32.89
N SER A 51 15.84 29.92 32.81
CA SER A 51 15.63 31.23 32.18
C SER A 51 15.68 31.21 30.64
N LYS A 52 15.73 30.03 30.01
CA LYS A 52 15.88 29.82 28.56
C LYS A 52 17.08 30.54 27.93
N ASN A 53 18.08 30.88 28.74
CA ASN A 53 19.33 31.46 28.26
C ASN A 53 20.28 30.32 27.87
N TYR A 54 20.01 29.72 26.71
CA TYR A 54 20.73 28.52 26.25
C TYR A 54 22.23 28.76 26.04
N ALA A 55 22.63 29.95 25.59
CA ALA A 55 24.04 30.29 25.41
C ALA A 55 24.78 30.30 26.76
N LYS A 56 24.21 30.95 27.78
CA LYS A 56 24.79 30.95 29.13
C LYS A 56 24.75 29.56 29.78
N ALA A 57 23.67 28.81 29.54
CA ALA A 57 23.55 27.45 30.03
C ALA A 57 24.64 26.54 29.44
N MET A 58 24.86 26.61 28.13
CA MET A 58 25.90 25.84 27.46
C MET A 58 27.30 26.25 27.92
N SER A 59 27.56 27.55 28.09
CA SER A 59 28.84 28.03 28.64
C SER A 59 29.11 27.49 30.05
N GLY A 60 28.10 27.34 30.90
CA GLY A 60 28.24 26.72 32.22
C GLY A 60 28.58 25.23 32.13
N VAL A 61 27.96 24.51 31.19
CA VAL A 61 28.31 23.10 30.91
C VAL A 61 29.73 22.96 30.37
N ASP A 62 30.16 23.85 29.47
CA ASP A 62 31.51 23.80 28.91
C ASP A 62 32.58 24.12 29.97
N ALA A 63 32.28 25.02 30.92
CA ALA A 63 33.13 25.27 32.09
C ALA A 63 33.25 24.03 32.98
N ALA A 64 32.12 23.37 33.28
CA ALA A 64 32.11 22.11 34.03
C ALA A 64 32.93 21.02 33.32
N ASP A 65 32.83 20.93 31.99
CA ASP A 65 33.56 19.98 31.16
C ASP A 65 35.06 20.30 31.05
N ALA A 66 35.49 21.55 31.31
CA ALA A 66 36.90 21.93 31.31
C ALA A 66 37.67 21.52 32.58
N VAL A 67 36.97 21.10 33.64
CA VAL A 67 37.60 20.66 34.90
C VAL A 67 38.48 19.41 34.65
N LYS A 68 39.71 19.39 35.19
CA LYS A 68 40.63 18.25 35.09
C LYS A 68 40.33 17.20 36.17
N GLY A 69 40.56 15.92 35.86
CA GLY A 69 40.40 14.84 36.83
C GLY A 69 38.96 14.49 37.19
N LYS A 70 38.00 14.79 36.29
CA LYS A 70 36.58 14.46 36.48
C LYS A 70 36.38 12.95 36.64
N THR A 71 35.47 12.60 37.54
CA THR A 71 34.97 11.23 37.69
C THR A 71 34.04 10.85 36.53
N ASP A 72 33.82 9.55 36.33
CA ASP A 72 32.84 9.04 35.35
C ASP A 72 31.41 9.55 35.66
N TYR A 73 31.09 9.74 36.94
CA TYR A 73 29.81 10.27 37.38
C TYR A 73 29.65 11.76 37.02
N GLU A 74 30.69 12.57 37.20
CA GLU A 74 30.70 13.97 36.79
C GLU A 74 30.60 14.10 35.27
N ALA A 75 31.38 13.32 34.51
CA ALA A 75 31.32 13.30 33.05
C ALA A 75 29.91 12.91 32.55
N TYR A 76 29.29 11.93 33.20
CA TYR A 76 27.92 11.52 32.92
C TYR A 76 26.91 12.64 33.19
N THR A 77 27.01 13.31 34.35
CA THR A 77 26.10 14.40 34.75
C THR A 77 26.25 15.64 33.85
N ILE A 78 27.48 15.97 33.46
CA ILE A 78 27.77 17.03 32.48
C ILE A 78 27.11 16.69 31.14
N ALA A 79 27.23 15.44 30.66
CA ALA A 79 26.58 15.01 29.43
C ALA A 79 25.05 15.08 29.52
N GLN A 80 24.44 14.76 30.67
CA GLN A 80 22.98 14.92 30.87
C GLN A 80 22.54 16.38 30.75
N MET A 81 23.26 17.30 31.41
CA MET A 81 22.97 18.74 31.32
C MET A 81 23.17 19.26 29.90
N ARG A 82 24.28 18.86 29.24
CA ARG A 82 24.57 19.22 27.84
C ARG A 82 23.44 18.77 26.92
N ALA A 83 22.99 17.53 27.05
CA ALA A 83 21.89 16.98 26.25
C ALA A 83 20.59 17.76 26.46
N ALA A 84 20.23 18.07 27.72
CA ALA A 84 19.01 18.81 28.04
C ALA A 84 19.00 20.23 27.43
N ILE A 85 20.12 20.96 27.52
CA ILE A 85 20.25 22.30 26.94
C ILE A 85 20.27 22.23 25.42
N ALA A 86 21.03 21.30 24.85
CA ALA A 86 21.15 21.16 23.39
C ALA A 86 19.82 20.77 22.75
N ALA A 87 19.06 19.85 23.36
CA ALA A 87 17.74 19.45 22.88
C ALA A 87 16.74 20.62 22.92
N GLN A 88 16.71 21.40 24.01
CA GLN A 88 15.80 22.54 24.14
C GLN A 88 16.18 23.73 23.26
N SER A 89 17.47 23.90 22.97
CA SER A 89 17.96 24.96 22.09
C SER A 89 17.90 24.61 20.60
N GLY A 90 17.58 23.36 20.25
CA GLY A 90 17.61 22.88 18.87
C GLY A 90 19.03 22.63 18.33
N ASN A 91 20.06 22.63 19.18
CA ASN A 91 21.43 22.32 18.78
C ASN A 91 21.60 20.80 18.60
N VAL A 92 21.22 20.30 17.42
CA VAL A 92 21.24 18.86 17.10
C VAL A 92 22.63 18.26 17.28
N ALA A 93 23.69 18.91 16.80
CA ALA A 93 25.05 18.39 16.88
C ALA A 93 25.54 18.23 18.33
N ALA A 94 25.27 19.21 19.20
CA ALA A 94 25.63 19.12 20.62
C ALA A 94 24.79 18.07 21.35
N ALA A 95 23.50 17.95 21.01
CA ALA A 95 22.61 16.96 21.59
C ALA A 95 23.07 15.54 21.22
N THR A 96 23.40 15.30 19.95
CA THR A 96 23.89 14.00 19.46
C THR A 96 25.15 13.58 20.21
N LYS A 97 26.17 14.44 20.30
CA LYS A 97 27.41 14.12 21.03
C LYS A 97 27.15 13.81 22.51
N ALA A 98 26.30 14.59 23.16
CA ALA A 98 25.95 14.36 24.56
C ALA A 98 25.18 13.04 24.75
N TYR A 99 24.22 12.73 23.86
CA TYR A 99 23.52 11.46 23.88
C TYR A 99 24.43 10.27 23.61
N ASP A 100 25.43 10.37 22.73
CA ASP A 100 26.38 9.27 22.49
C ASP A 100 27.17 8.91 23.76
N VAL A 101 27.61 9.91 24.53
CA VAL A 101 28.25 9.69 25.84
C VAL A 101 27.29 8.97 26.79
N LEU A 102 26.03 9.42 26.87
CA LEU A 102 25.04 8.82 27.75
C LEU A 102 24.70 7.38 27.32
N ILE A 103 24.47 7.12 26.04
CA ILE A 103 24.11 5.80 25.51
C ILE A 103 25.23 4.79 25.75
N ASN A 104 26.49 5.20 25.60
CA ASN A 104 27.65 4.33 25.80
C ASN A 104 27.96 4.07 27.28
N SER A 105 27.40 4.87 28.20
CA SER A 105 27.59 4.67 29.63
C SER A 105 26.88 3.39 30.13
N PRO A 106 27.54 2.57 30.98
CA PRO A 106 26.88 1.47 31.67
C PRO A 106 25.86 1.95 32.71
N ARG A 107 25.93 3.24 33.10
CA ARG A 107 24.99 3.86 34.05
C ARG A 107 23.62 4.15 33.43
N THR A 108 23.49 4.12 32.10
CA THR A 108 22.23 4.42 31.41
C THR A 108 21.37 3.17 31.23
N PRO A 109 20.16 3.12 31.81
CA PRO A 109 19.27 1.98 31.63
C PRO A 109 18.84 1.82 30.18
N LYS A 110 18.57 0.57 29.75
CA LYS A 110 18.19 0.25 28.37
C LYS A 110 17.03 1.12 27.85
N ALA A 111 15.99 1.33 28.65
CA ALA A 111 14.86 2.17 28.28
C ALA A 111 15.26 3.63 28.01
N ALA A 112 16.17 4.18 28.83
CA ALA A 112 16.70 5.53 28.64
C ALA A 112 17.58 5.61 27.37
N LYS A 113 18.40 4.59 27.09
CA LYS A 113 19.14 4.50 25.81
C LYS A 113 18.19 4.56 24.61
N GLY A 114 17.09 3.83 24.67
CA GLY A 114 16.06 3.87 23.62
C GLY A 114 15.42 5.24 23.43
N GLN A 115 15.10 5.94 24.53
CA GLN A 115 14.58 7.32 24.46
C GLN A 115 15.60 8.27 23.84
N MET A 116 16.88 8.15 24.18
CA MET A 116 17.97 8.98 23.63
C MET A 116 18.18 8.72 22.14
N LEU A 117 18.22 7.45 21.71
CA LEU A 117 18.33 7.08 20.29
C LEU A 117 17.14 7.60 19.49
N MET A 118 15.92 7.47 20.02
CA MET A 118 14.72 8.00 19.37
C MET A 118 14.78 9.53 19.26
N ALA A 119 15.26 10.23 20.29
CA ALA A 119 15.44 11.68 20.28
C ALA A 119 16.50 12.11 19.26
N GLN A 120 17.67 11.46 19.20
CA GLN A 120 18.70 11.72 18.19
C GLN A 120 18.14 11.61 16.77
N ALA A 121 17.45 10.50 16.48
CA ALA A 121 16.85 10.26 15.17
C ALA A 121 15.77 11.30 14.84
N SER A 122 14.87 11.60 15.77
CA SER A 122 13.77 12.54 15.56
C SER A 122 14.24 13.98 15.38
N MET A 123 15.27 14.40 16.12
CA MET A 123 15.88 15.73 15.98
C MET A 123 16.55 15.90 14.61
N ALA A 124 17.35 14.92 14.19
CA ALA A 124 17.99 14.93 12.88
C ALA A 124 16.95 14.88 11.75
N TYR A 125 15.93 14.03 11.88
CA TYR A 125 14.82 13.95 10.93
C TYR A 125 14.07 15.29 10.79
N GLY A 126 13.73 15.93 11.91
CA GLY A 126 13.07 17.24 11.92
C GLY A 126 13.92 18.36 11.31
N ALA A 127 15.25 18.26 11.46
CA ALA A 127 16.22 19.14 10.81
C ALA A 127 16.43 18.81 9.31
N LYS A 128 15.73 17.80 8.77
CA LYS A 128 15.89 17.25 7.42
C LYS A 128 17.28 16.67 7.15
N ASP A 129 18.04 16.40 8.20
CA ASP A 129 19.34 15.75 8.15
C ASP A 129 19.15 14.23 8.25
N TYR A 130 18.63 13.65 7.16
CA TYR A 130 18.27 12.24 7.12
C TYR A 130 19.49 11.32 7.26
N ALA A 131 20.67 11.77 6.80
CA ALA A 131 21.92 11.02 6.94
C ALA A 131 22.27 10.79 8.42
N HIS A 132 22.06 11.79 9.27
CA HIS A 132 22.27 11.66 10.71
C HIS A 132 21.08 11.07 11.47
N ALA A 133 19.89 11.00 10.85
CA ALA A 133 18.73 10.34 11.45
C ALA A 133 18.80 8.80 11.36
N VAL A 134 19.43 8.26 10.31
CA VAL A 134 19.48 6.81 10.03
C VAL A 134 20.25 6.01 11.10
N PRO A 135 21.51 6.34 11.48
CA PRO A 135 22.27 5.54 12.42
C PRO A 135 21.59 5.34 13.80
N PRO A 136 21.08 6.38 14.48
CA PRO A 136 20.40 6.19 15.76
C PRO A 136 19.09 5.40 15.63
N ALA A 137 18.35 5.53 14.53
CA ALA A 137 17.16 4.74 14.27
C ALA A 137 17.49 3.25 14.05
N GLN A 138 18.53 2.93 13.29
CA GLN A 138 19.00 1.56 13.12
C GLN A 138 19.49 0.95 14.44
N ARG A 139 20.28 1.70 15.21
CA ARG A 139 20.72 1.27 16.55
C ARG A 139 19.55 1.01 17.48
N TYR A 140 18.51 1.85 17.45
CA TYR A 140 17.30 1.62 18.23
C TYR A 140 16.68 0.26 17.87
N LEU A 141 16.47 -0.02 16.59
CA LEU A 141 15.83 -1.28 16.15
C LEU A 141 16.67 -2.51 16.53
N ASN A 142 17.99 -2.40 16.51
CA ASN A 142 18.92 -3.48 16.85
C ASN A 142 19.06 -3.70 18.37
N GLU A 143 19.24 -2.63 19.14
CA GLU A 143 19.57 -2.71 20.57
C GLU A 143 18.31 -2.76 21.45
N ILE A 144 17.25 -2.05 21.07
CA ILE A 144 16.02 -1.90 21.85
C ILE A 144 14.96 -2.89 21.38
N GLY A 145 14.69 -2.89 20.08
CA GLY A 145 13.76 -3.81 19.43
C GLY A 145 12.81 -3.13 18.42
N PRO A 146 11.87 -3.89 17.83
CA PRO A 146 10.96 -3.37 16.82
C PRO A 146 10.02 -2.29 17.36
N ASP A 147 10.02 -1.11 16.74
CA ASP A 147 9.04 -0.03 16.98
C ASP A 147 8.56 0.52 15.62
N PRO A 148 7.26 0.43 15.29
CA PRO A 148 6.73 0.92 14.02
C PRO A 148 7.00 2.40 13.75
N ARG A 149 7.11 3.24 14.78
CA ARG A 149 7.39 4.67 14.63
C ARG A 149 8.82 4.91 14.16
N VAL A 150 9.76 4.15 14.72
CA VAL A 150 11.18 4.21 14.35
C VAL A 150 11.38 3.62 12.95
N GLN A 151 10.70 2.51 12.63
CA GLN A 151 10.70 1.93 11.28
C GLN A 151 10.18 2.92 10.24
N THR A 152 9.03 3.56 10.48
CA THR A 152 8.47 4.55 9.55
C THR A 152 9.42 5.72 9.32
N MET A 153 10.01 6.26 10.40
CA MET A 153 11.01 7.33 10.28
C MET A 153 12.24 6.88 9.47
N LEU A 154 12.73 5.66 9.72
CA LEU A 154 13.88 5.09 9.02
C LEU A 154 13.59 4.90 7.52
N ILE A 155 12.40 4.37 7.17
CA ILE A 155 11.96 4.22 5.77
C ILE A 155 11.91 5.58 5.09
N GLN A 156 11.30 6.58 5.72
CA GLN A 156 11.20 7.93 5.18
C GLN A 156 12.59 8.58 5.01
N SER A 157 13.49 8.40 5.98
CA SER A 157 14.87 8.87 5.88
C SER A 157 15.62 8.25 4.71
N PHE A 158 15.47 6.94 4.48
CA PHE A 158 16.09 6.30 3.32
C PHE A 158 15.47 6.78 2.01
N TYR A 159 14.14 6.86 1.95
CA TYR A 159 13.41 7.29 0.76
C TYR A 159 13.80 8.70 0.33
N LEU A 160 13.89 9.63 1.28
CA LEU A 160 14.27 11.03 1.03
C LEU A 160 15.75 11.19 0.65
N GLN A 161 16.60 10.21 0.99
CA GLN A 161 17.99 10.12 0.54
C GLN A 161 18.13 9.33 -0.77
N GLN A 162 17.04 8.85 -1.35
CA GLN A 162 17.05 7.96 -2.52
C GLN A 162 17.85 6.66 -2.28
N ASP A 163 18.00 6.23 -1.03
CA ASP A 163 18.52 4.91 -0.70
C ASP A 163 17.41 3.88 -0.89
N TRP A 164 17.21 3.47 -2.14
CA TRP A 164 16.14 2.54 -2.51
C TRP A 164 16.34 1.15 -1.91
N LYS A 165 17.59 0.73 -1.70
CA LYS A 165 17.91 -0.55 -1.06
C LYS A 165 17.58 -0.54 0.43
N GLY A 166 17.92 0.55 1.14
CA GLY A 166 17.53 0.77 2.53
C GLY A 166 16.01 0.88 2.68
N THR A 167 15.37 1.66 1.80
CA THR A 167 13.92 1.85 1.77
C THR A 167 13.19 0.51 1.61
N SER A 168 13.51 -0.24 0.55
CA SER A 168 12.83 -1.50 0.24
C SER A 168 12.98 -2.52 1.35
N LYS A 169 14.19 -2.69 1.90
CA LYS A 169 14.44 -3.64 3.00
C LYS A 169 13.58 -3.34 4.23
N VAL A 170 13.64 -2.12 4.75
CA VAL A 170 12.91 -1.78 5.99
C VAL A 170 11.40 -1.72 5.76
N ALA A 171 10.97 -1.20 4.60
CA ALA A 171 9.55 -1.13 4.28
C ALA A 171 8.92 -2.51 4.07
N GLN A 172 9.61 -3.44 3.40
CA GLN A 172 9.15 -4.82 3.23
C GLN A 172 9.01 -5.53 4.57
N ASP A 173 10.03 -5.48 5.43
CA ASP A 173 9.99 -6.10 6.77
C ASP A 173 8.78 -5.60 7.59
N GLN A 174 8.50 -4.29 7.52
CA GLN A 174 7.36 -3.71 8.22
C GLN A 174 6.01 -4.07 7.55
N VAL A 175 5.95 -4.15 6.22
CA VAL A 175 4.75 -4.63 5.49
C VAL A 175 4.42 -6.06 5.91
N ASP A 176 5.41 -6.95 5.88
CA ASP A 176 5.25 -8.37 6.22
C ASP A 176 4.82 -8.57 7.67
N ALA A 177 5.46 -7.84 8.60
CA ALA A 177 5.06 -7.85 10.01
C ALA A 177 3.62 -7.35 10.20
N THR A 178 3.21 -6.33 9.45
CA THR A 178 1.85 -5.76 9.53
C THR A 178 0.82 -6.76 9.02
N ILE A 179 1.07 -7.39 7.87
CA ILE A 179 0.18 -8.42 7.29
C ILE A 179 0.10 -9.63 8.22
N LYS A 180 1.25 -10.11 8.74
CA LYS A 180 1.29 -11.23 9.69
C LYS A 180 0.51 -10.95 10.97
N ALA A 181 0.44 -9.69 11.40
CA ALA A 181 -0.36 -9.24 12.54
C ALA A 181 -1.86 -9.07 12.21
N GLY A 182 -2.31 -9.45 11.00
CA GLY A 182 -3.69 -9.29 10.55
C GLY A 182 -4.10 -7.83 10.31
N LYS A 183 -3.13 -6.93 10.14
CA LYS A 183 -3.36 -5.50 9.89
C LYS A 183 -3.07 -5.16 8.43
N ILE A 184 -3.61 -4.02 7.99
CA ILE A 184 -3.40 -3.49 6.64
C ILE A 184 -2.20 -2.52 6.66
N PRO A 185 -1.15 -2.77 5.86
CA PRO A 185 -0.06 -1.80 5.68
C PRO A 185 -0.57 -0.48 5.12
N THR A 186 0.00 0.64 5.56
CA THR A 186 -0.47 1.96 5.11
C THR A 186 -0.22 2.17 3.61
N GLU A 187 -1.11 2.90 2.94
CA GLU A 187 -0.99 3.19 1.51
C GLU A 187 0.34 3.87 1.18
N ASN A 188 0.73 4.86 1.97
CA ASN A 188 1.98 5.61 1.78
C ASN A 188 3.22 4.69 1.88
N GLN A 189 3.22 3.74 2.81
CA GLN A 189 4.32 2.77 2.94
C GLN A 189 4.43 1.88 1.71
N LEU A 190 3.30 1.36 1.21
CA LEU A 190 3.28 0.55 0.00
C LEU A 190 3.68 1.35 -1.24
N GLN A 191 3.27 2.63 -1.33
CA GLN A 191 3.71 3.53 -2.41
C GLN A 191 5.22 3.76 -2.38
N MET A 192 5.81 4.03 -1.21
CA MET A 192 7.26 4.20 -1.07
C MET A 192 8.02 2.91 -1.45
N LEU A 193 7.50 1.75 -1.04
CA LEU A 193 8.05 0.45 -1.40
C LEU A 193 7.98 0.19 -2.92
N ALA A 194 6.85 0.50 -3.55
CA ALA A 194 6.69 0.38 -5.00
C ALA A 194 7.68 1.27 -5.76
N THR A 195 7.84 2.52 -5.33
CA THR A 195 8.85 3.44 -5.90
C THR A 195 10.27 2.91 -5.71
N ALA A 196 10.59 2.36 -4.54
CA ALA A 196 11.91 1.77 -4.29
C ALA A 196 12.19 0.61 -5.25
N TYR A 197 11.27 -0.34 -5.41
CA TYR A 197 11.43 -1.44 -6.37
C TYR A 197 11.47 -0.98 -7.82
N THR A 198 10.73 0.08 -8.17
CA THR A 198 10.80 0.71 -9.49
C THR A 198 12.22 1.21 -9.79
N ASN A 199 12.84 1.93 -8.85
CA ASN A 199 14.20 2.46 -9.02
C ASN A 199 15.30 1.39 -8.90
N LEU A 200 15.01 0.27 -8.24
CA LEU A 200 15.89 -0.90 -8.19
C LEU A 200 15.75 -1.81 -9.42
N HIS A 201 14.82 -1.50 -10.34
CA HIS A 201 14.47 -2.35 -11.48
C HIS A 201 14.04 -3.77 -11.07
N ASP A 202 13.44 -3.91 -9.90
CA ASP A 202 12.93 -5.18 -9.36
C ASP A 202 11.45 -5.34 -9.71
N SER A 203 11.19 -5.79 -10.94
CA SER A 203 9.83 -5.95 -11.46
C SER A 203 8.98 -6.94 -10.66
N THR A 204 9.59 -7.97 -10.07
CA THR A 204 8.86 -9.01 -9.32
C THR A 204 8.29 -8.42 -8.03
N ASN A 205 9.13 -7.75 -7.24
CA ASN A 205 8.67 -7.16 -5.99
C ASN A 205 7.85 -5.89 -6.22
N GLN A 206 8.10 -5.16 -7.32
CA GLN A 206 7.24 -4.06 -7.76
C GLN A 206 5.82 -4.55 -8.02
N THR A 207 5.64 -5.59 -8.85
CA THR A 207 4.32 -6.18 -9.14
C THR A 207 3.65 -6.69 -7.87
N HIS A 208 4.38 -7.40 -6.99
CA HIS A 208 3.83 -7.84 -5.71
C HIS A 208 3.32 -6.67 -4.86
N THR A 209 4.07 -5.56 -4.81
CA THR A 209 3.66 -4.36 -4.06
C THR A 209 2.41 -3.72 -4.67
N TYR A 210 2.29 -3.66 -6.01
CA TYR A 210 1.08 -3.17 -6.66
C TYR A 210 -0.12 -4.10 -6.47
N VAL A 211 0.08 -5.42 -6.35
CA VAL A 211 -0.99 -6.35 -5.95
C VAL A 211 -1.50 -6.02 -4.55
N LEU A 212 -0.62 -5.70 -3.59
CA LEU A 212 -1.03 -5.27 -2.24
C LEU A 212 -1.77 -3.92 -2.29
N LEU A 213 -1.29 -2.95 -3.08
CA LEU A 213 -1.95 -1.65 -3.28
C LEU A 213 -3.36 -1.83 -3.89
N ALA A 214 -3.49 -2.65 -4.92
CA ALA A 214 -4.77 -2.96 -5.54
C ALA A 214 -5.71 -3.69 -4.57
N LYS A 215 -5.19 -4.65 -3.80
CA LYS A 215 -5.95 -5.40 -2.78
C LYS A 215 -6.53 -4.50 -1.70
N TYR A 216 -5.71 -3.64 -1.10
CA TYR A 216 -6.10 -2.88 0.09
C TYR A 216 -6.68 -1.49 -0.21
N TYR A 217 -6.27 -0.86 -1.31
CA TYR A 217 -6.63 0.53 -1.63
C TYR A 217 -7.34 0.69 -2.98
N SER A 218 -7.19 -0.26 -3.90
CA SER A 218 -8.03 -0.45 -5.11
C SER A 218 -8.26 0.81 -5.96
N LYS A 219 -7.29 1.73 -6.03
CA LYS A 219 -7.37 2.92 -6.88
C LYS A 219 -7.10 2.54 -8.35
N PRO A 220 -7.74 3.22 -9.32
CA PRO A 220 -7.51 2.98 -10.74
C PRO A 220 -6.03 3.01 -11.12
N ASP A 221 -5.23 3.91 -10.53
CA ASP A 221 -3.80 4.05 -10.85
C ASP A 221 -2.99 2.79 -10.50
N TYR A 222 -3.36 2.05 -9.44
CA TYR A 222 -2.67 0.81 -9.07
C TYR A 222 -3.03 -0.34 -10.02
N TRP A 223 -4.30 -0.39 -10.41
CA TRP A 223 -4.76 -1.34 -11.42
C TRP A 223 -4.13 -1.04 -12.78
N ALA A 224 -3.98 0.22 -13.15
CA ALA A 224 -3.31 0.62 -14.38
C ALA A 224 -1.87 0.08 -14.44
N MET A 225 -1.13 0.12 -13.32
CA MET A 225 0.22 -0.44 -13.24
C MET A 225 0.24 -1.96 -13.42
N LEU A 226 -0.71 -2.69 -12.83
CA LEU A 226 -0.80 -4.16 -12.98
C LEU A 226 -1.23 -4.58 -14.39
N ILE A 227 -2.07 -3.77 -15.04
CA ILE A 227 -2.66 -4.09 -16.35
C ILE A 227 -1.77 -3.60 -17.51
N HIS A 228 -0.83 -2.67 -17.26
CA HIS A 228 -0.03 -2.01 -18.28
C HIS A 228 0.64 -3.00 -19.26
N ASN A 229 1.36 -4.00 -18.73
CA ASN A 229 2.09 -4.96 -19.56
C ASN A 229 1.15 -5.83 -20.41
N LEU A 230 -0.05 -6.14 -19.90
CA LEU A 230 -1.07 -6.87 -20.67
C LEU A 230 -1.59 -6.01 -21.83
N VAL A 231 -1.88 -4.74 -21.59
CA VAL A 231 -2.35 -3.83 -22.65
C VAL A 231 -1.27 -3.55 -23.70
N ALA A 232 0.00 -3.54 -23.28
CA ALA A 232 1.12 -3.26 -24.16
C ALA A 232 1.54 -4.47 -25.03
N ASP A 233 1.03 -5.68 -24.77
CA ASP A 233 1.39 -6.89 -25.53
C ASP A 233 0.65 -6.94 -26.89
N PRO A 234 1.35 -6.73 -28.02
CA PRO A 234 0.72 -6.76 -29.33
C PRO A 234 0.33 -8.18 -29.79
N ASN A 235 0.80 -9.22 -29.10
CA ASN A 235 0.59 -10.61 -29.49
C ASN A 235 -0.62 -11.26 -28.78
N MET A 236 -1.37 -10.51 -27.98
CA MET A 236 -2.55 -11.02 -27.31
C MET A 236 -3.63 -11.42 -28.33
N SER A 237 -4.23 -12.59 -28.09
CA SER A 237 -5.39 -13.02 -28.89
C SER A 237 -6.61 -12.14 -28.60
N PRO A 238 -7.54 -11.95 -29.57
CA PRO A 238 -8.70 -11.10 -29.38
C PRO A 238 -9.55 -11.41 -28.12
N PRO A 239 -9.78 -12.68 -27.74
CA PRO A 239 -10.49 -13.00 -26.48
C PRO A 239 -9.77 -12.52 -25.21
N LEU A 240 -8.44 -12.53 -25.21
CA LEU A 240 -7.65 -12.02 -24.08
C LEU A 240 -7.68 -10.49 -24.03
N VAL A 241 -7.62 -9.82 -25.19
CA VAL A 241 -7.78 -8.35 -25.28
C VAL A 241 -9.12 -7.95 -24.67
N PHE A 242 -10.19 -8.63 -25.05
CA PHE A 242 -11.52 -8.40 -24.48
C PHE A 242 -11.56 -8.63 -22.96
N ALA A 243 -10.93 -9.69 -22.45
CA ALA A 243 -10.87 -9.96 -21.02
C ALA A 243 -10.11 -8.87 -20.23
N VAL A 244 -9.07 -8.27 -20.83
CA VAL A 244 -8.34 -7.12 -20.26
C VAL A 244 -9.16 -5.84 -20.34
N GLU A 245 -9.87 -5.57 -21.44
CA GLU A 245 -10.76 -4.40 -21.56
C GLU A 245 -11.84 -4.42 -20.49
N ARG A 246 -12.46 -5.58 -20.26
CA ARG A 246 -13.42 -5.76 -19.16
C ARG A 246 -12.78 -5.53 -17.78
N LEU A 247 -11.53 -5.96 -17.59
CA LEU A 247 -10.82 -5.72 -16.34
C LEU A 247 -10.56 -4.21 -16.15
N ARG A 248 -10.08 -3.51 -17.19
CA ARG A 248 -9.89 -2.06 -17.18
C ARG A 248 -11.19 -1.33 -16.84
N LEU A 249 -12.33 -1.78 -17.38
CA LEU A 249 -13.65 -1.22 -17.04
C LEU A 249 -13.98 -1.44 -15.56
N ALA A 250 -13.86 -2.68 -15.08
CA ALA A 250 -14.20 -3.04 -13.70
C ALA A 250 -13.32 -2.34 -12.65
N THR A 251 -12.10 -1.94 -13.02
CA THR A 251 -11.16 -1.22 -12.15
C THR A 251 -11.18 0.29 -12.32
N GLY A 252 -12.04 0.83 -13.21
CA GLY A 252 -12.12 2.27 -13.51
C GLY A 252 -10.93 2.83 -14.27
N VAL A 253 -10.12 1.97 -14.90
CA VAL A 253 -8.98 2.34 -15.76
C VAL A 253 -9.43 2.71 -17.17
N LEU A 254 -10.52 2.11 -17.66
CA LEU A 254 -11.13 2.43 -18.94
C LEU A 254 -11.94 3.73 -18.80
N LYS A 255 -11.58 4.75 -19.58
CA LYS A 255 -12.17 6.10 -19.48
C LYS A 255 -12.73 6.63 -20.81
N ASP A 256 -12.29 6.09 -21.94
CA ASP A 256 -12.63 6.65 -23.25
C ASP A 256 -13.92 6.05 -23.83
N PRO A 257 -14.83 6.86 -24.41
CA PRO A 257 -16.04 6.36 -25.04
C PRO A 257 -15.80 5.37 -26.19
N SER A 258 -14.69 5.53 -26.93
CA SER A 258 -14.29 4.61 -28.01
C SER A 258 -13.99 3.20 -27.49
N ASP A 259 -13.42 3.09 -26.29
CA ASP A 259 -13.07 1.79 -25.69
C ASP A 259 -14.33 0.94 -25.45
N TYR A 260 -15.51 1.56 -25.21
CA TYR A 260 -16.77 0.81 -25.08
C TYR A 260 -17.26 0.26 -26.42
N GLN A 261 -17.07 1.00 -27.52
CA GLN A 261 -17.47 0.55 -28.86
C GLN A 261 -16.61 -0.63 -29.27
N ASP A 262 -15.28 -0.48 -29.20
CA ASP A 262 -14.33 -1.54 -29.54
C ASP A 262 -14.58 -2.82 -28.73
N MET A 263 -14.78 -2.67 -27.42
CA MET A 263 -15.06 -3.80 -26.53
C MET A 263 -16.40 -4.48 -26.85
N ALA A 264 -17.44 -3.71 -27.19
CA ALA A 264 -18.74 -4.25 -27.59
C ALA A 264 -18.68 -4.95 -28.96
N GLU A 265 -17.95 -4.40 -29.93
CA GLU A 265 -17.73 -5.04 -31.23
C GLU A 265 -17.00 -6.37 -31.08
N ARG A 266 -15.95 -6.43 -30.24
CA ARG A 266 -15.27 -7.70 -29.91
C ARG A 266 -16.22 -8.71 -29.29
N ALA A 267 -17.07 -8.31 -28.33
CA ALA A 267 -18.05 -9.19 -27.72
C ALA A 267 -19.06 -9.74 -28.75
N VAL A 268 -19.53 -8.92 -29.68
CA VAL A 268 -20.41 -9.37 -30.79
C VAL A 268 -19.67 -10.36 -31.69
N GLN A 269 -18.41 -10.10 -32.07
CA GLN A 269 -17.59 -11.02 -32.88
C GLN A 269 -17.34 -12.37 -32.18
N MET A 270 -17.30 -12.37 -30.85
CA MET A 270 -17.19 -13.58 -30.02
C MET A 270 -18.53 -14.33 -29.87
N GLY A 271 -19.62 -13.81 -30.43
CA GLY A 271 -20.98 -14.36 -30.30
C GLY A 271 -21.56 -14.16 -28.91
N LEU A 272 -21.16 -13.10 -28.20
CA LEU A 272 -21.64 -12.73 -26.86
C LEU A 272 -22.38 -11.38 -26.92
N SER A 273 -23.33 -11.22 -27.85
CA SER A 273 -24.00 -9.92 -28.08
C SER A 273 -24.78 -9.43 -26.85
N GLN A 274 -25.27 -10.35 -26.01
CA GLN A 274 -25.89 -9.95 -24.74
C GLN A 274 -24.89 -9.29 -23.79
N LEU A 275 -23.66 -9.79 -23.72
CA LEU A 275 -22.61 -9.18 -22.92
C LEU A 275 -22.22 -7.81 -23.49
N ALA A 276 -22.11 -7.69 -24.82
CA ALA A 276 -21.88 -6.41 -25.49
C ALA A 276 -22.94 -5.36 -25.08
N LEU A 277 -24.22 -5.75 -25.13
CA LEU A 277 -25.33 -4.89 -24.72
C LEU A 277 -25.23 -4.47 -23.25
N ASN A 278 -24.91 -5.40 -22.35
CA ASN A 278 -24.73 -5.13 -20.92
C ASN A 278 -23.60 -4.12 -20.68
N LEU A 279 -22.47 -4.25 -21.38
CA LEU A 279 -21.32 -3.37 -21.27
C LEU A 279 -21.62 -1.96 -21.80
N LEU A 280 -22.34 -1.84 -22.92
CA LEU A 280 -22.80 -0.54 -23.42
C LEU A 280 -23.78 0.11 -22.44
N ASN A 281 -24.72 -0.65 -21.87
CA ASN A 281 -25.64 -0.15 -20.84
C ASN A 281 -24.89 0.40 -19.63
N GLN A 282 -23.80 -0.26 -19.20
CA GLN A 282 -22.94 0.24 -18.13
C GLN A 282 -22.29 1.58 -18.50
N GLY A 283 -21.82 1.74 -19.74
CA GLY A 283 -21.27 3.00 -20.26
C GLY A 283 -22.30 4.14 -20.30
N TYR A 284 -23.57 3.85 -20.61
CA TYR A 284 -24.65 4.83 -20.48
C TYR A 284 -24.93 5.17 -19.01
N ALA A 285 -25.00 4.15 -18.14
CA ALA A 285 -25.31 4.33 -16.73
C ALA A 285 -24.25 5.14 -15.97
N ASN A 286 -22.98 5.04 -16.36
CA ASN A 286 -21.90 5.82 -15.76
C ASN A 286 -21.57 7.12 -16.53
N HIS A 287 -22.41 7.51 -17.49
CA HIS A 287 -22.26 8.71 -18.33
C HIS A 287 -21.01 8.76 -19.22
N SER A 288 -20.30 7.65 -19.43
CA SER A 288 -19.23 7.57 -20.43
C SER A 288 -19.78 7.56 -21.86
N LEU A 289 -21.02 7.10 -22.05
CA LEU A 289 -21.75 7.11 -23.31
C LEU A 289 -23.01 7.97 -23.21
N GLY A 290 -23.55 8.37 -24.36
CA GLY A 290 -24.81 9.12 -24.47
C GLY A 290 -24.69 10.63 -24.32
N ASN A 291 -23.47 11.16 -24.30
CA ASN A 291 -23.19 12.58 -24.13
C ASN A 291 -22.39 13.16 -25.32
N GLY A 292 -22.52 14.48 -25.54
CA GLY A 292 -21.75 15.21 -26.55
C GLY A 292 -22.14 14.85 -28.00
N ALA A 293 -21.29 15.25 -28.95
CA ALA A 293 -21.56 15.15 -30.38
C ALA A 293 -21.71 13.71 -30.90
N GLN A 294 -21.13 12.72 -30.20
CA GLN A 294 -21.15 11.32 -30.60
C GLN A 294 -22.37 10.54 -30.07
N ALA A 295 -23.19 11.15 -29.20
CA ALA A 295 -24.34 10.48 -28.58
C ALA A 295 -25.31 9.84 -29.60
N PRO A 296 -25.66 10.48 -30.74
CA PRO A 296 -26.53 9.84 -31.74
C PRO A 296 -25.89 8.62 -32.41
N ALA A 297 -24.58 8.64 -32.66
CA ALA A 297 -23.86 7.51 -33.25
C ALA A 297 -23.79 6.33 -32.25
N GLN A 298 -23.50 6.63 -30.98
CA GLN A 298 -23.50 5.65 -29.90
C GLN A 298 -24.88 4.99 -29.72
N ALA A 299 -25.97 5.78 -29.80
CA ALA A 299 -27.33 5.26 -29.67
C ALA A 299 -27.71 4.32 -30.84
N LYS A 300 -27.28 4.64 -32.06
CA LYS A 300 -27.47 3.75 -33.22
C LYS A 300 -26.73 2.44 -33.06
N PHE A 301 -25.47 2.50 -32.61
CA PHE A 301 -24.66 1.31 -32.37
C PHE A 301 -25.25 0.44 -31.24
N HIS A 302 -25.70 1.05 -30.14
CA HIS A 302 -26.41 0.36 -29.07
C HIS A 302 -27.65 -0.37 -29.56
N ALA A 303 -28.49 0.29 -30.38
CA ALA A 303 -29.69 -0.33 -30.95
C ALA A 303 -29.36 -1.51 -31.87
N PHE A 304 -28.29 -1.40 -32.67
CA PHE A 304 -27.77 -2.50 -33.50
C PHE A 304 -27.36 -3.71 -32.65
N VAL A 305 -26.57 -3.49 -31.59
CA VAL A 305 -26.15 -4.55 -30.67
C VAL A 305 -27.35 -5.17 -29.95
N ALA A 306 -28.35 -4.36 -29.56
CA ALA A 306 -29.57 -4.86 -28.94
C ALA A 306 -30.37 -5.79 -29.87
N GLN A 307 -30.45 -5.47 -31.16
CA GLN A 307 -31.10 -6.31 -32.17
C GLN A 307 -30.36 -7.64 -32.36
N HIS A 308 -29.02 -7.61 -32.41
CA HIS A 308 -28.19 -8.81 -32.48
C HIS A 308 -28.39 -9.69 -31.24
N ALA A 309 -28.34 -9.11 -30.04
CA ALA A 309 -28.58 -9.83 -28.79
C ALA A 309 -29.97 -10.48 -28.73
N ALA A 310 -31.01 -9.79 -29.22
CA ALA A 310 -32.36 -10.35 -29.29
C ALA A 310 -32.44 -11.55 -30.27
N THR A 311 -31.78 -11.44 -31.42
CA THR A 311 -31.73 -12.51 -32.44
C THR A 311 -31.00 -13.75 -31.92
N GLU A 312 -29.82 -13.57 -31.33
CA GLU A 312 -29.05 -14.66 -30.72
C GLU A 312 -29.83 -15.33 -29.58
N ARG A 313 -30.50 -14.55 -28.72
CA ARG A 313 -31.31 -15.09 -27.63
C ARG A 313 -32.45 -15.96 -28.14
N ALA A 314 -33.09 -15.58 -29.25
CA ALA A 314 -34.15 -16.39 -29.87
C ALA A 314 -33.62 -17.74 -30.43
N GLN A 315 -32.37 -17.76 -30.90
CA GLN A 315 -31.71 -18.96 -31.43
C GLN A 315 -31.02 -19.82 -30.36
N LEU A 316 -30.83 -19.28 -29.15
CA LEU A 316 -30.07 -19.89 -28.08
C LEU A 316 -30.51 -21.32 -27.71
N PRO A 317 -31.81 -21.68 -27.63
CA PRO A 317 -32.21 -23.05 -27.32
C PRO A 317 -31.69 -24.06 -28.35
N ALA A 318 -31.76 -23.71 -29.64
CA ALA A 318 -31.24 -24.57 -30.71
C ALA A 318 -29.71 -24.66 -30.69
N ALA A 319 -29.04 -23.53 -30.45
CA ALA A 319 -27.57 -23.48 -30.32
C ALA A 319 -27.08 -24.31 -29.12
N ALA A 320 -27.77 -24.25 -27.98
CA ALA A 320 -27.44 -25.03 -26.79
C ALA A 320 -27.61 -26.54 -27.04
N ALA A 321 -28.71 -26.95 -27.69
CA ALA A 321 -28.92 -28.35 -28.06
C ALA A 321 -27.83 -28.88 -29.01
N GLN A 322 -27.45 -28.10 -30.03
CA GLN A 322 -26.36 -28.45 -30.94
C GLN A 322 -25.00 -28.52 -30.23
N ALA A 323 -24.76 -27.63 -29.27
CA ALA A 323 -23.51 -27.57 -28.51
C ALA A 323 -23.29 -28.78 -27.60
N GLU A 324 -24.36 -29.43 -27.13
CA GLU A 324 -24.26 -30.66 -26.35
C GLU A 324 -23.57 -31.77 -27.15
N THR A 325 -23.94 -31.92 -28.42
CA THR A 325 -23.44 -32.98 -29.32
C THR A 325 -22.19 -32.59 -30.12
N ALA A 326 -21.77 -31.32 -30.07
CA ALA A 326 -20.58 -30.86 -30.79
C ALA A 326 -19.30 -31.58 -30.32
N SER A 327 -18.38 -31.90 -31.23
CA SER A 327 -17.11 -32.57 -30.87
C SER A 327 -16.09 -31.63 -30.22
N THR A 328 -16.21 -30.32 -30.43
CA THR A 328 -15.28 -29.31 -29.92
C THR A 328 -15.86 -28.56 -28.72
N ALA A 329 -14.97 -27.98 -27.90
CA ALA A 329 -15.35 -27.21 -26.71
C ALA A 329 -16.09 -25.90 -27.04
N GLY A 330 -15.72 -25.23 -28.14
CA GLY A 330 -16.17 -23.87 -28.48
C GLY A 330 -17.69 -23.66 -28.43
N PRO A 331 -18.50 -24.48 -29.14
CA PRO A 331 -19.95 -24.33 -29.13
C PRO A 331 -20.56 -24.39 -27.71
N ALA A 332 -20.08 -25.29 -26.86
CA ALA A 332 -20.55 -25.42 -25.48
C ALA A 332 -20.12 -24.25 -24.59
N LEU A 333 -18.91 -23.73 -24.79
CA LEU A 333 -18.43 -22.54 -24.09
C LEU A 333 -19.23 -21.29 -24.46
N THR A 334 -19.47 -21.04 -25.75
CA THR A 334 -20.22 -19.85 -26.20
C THR A 334 -21.71 -19.96 -25.88
N ALA A 335 -22.38 -21.07 -26.22
CA ALA A 335 -23.81 -21.23 -25.94
C ALA A 335 -24.10 -21.26 -24.43
N GLY A 336 -23.23 -21.93 -23.65
CA GLY A 336 -23.36 -21.96 -22.19
C GLY A 336 -23.18 -20.57 -21.57
N TYR A 337 -22.24 -19.76 -22.06
CA TYR A 337 -22.10 -18.38 -21.58
C TYR A 337 -23.32 -17.52 -21.95
N ASN A 338 -23.85 -17.64 -23.16
CA ASN A 338 -25.09 -16.95 -23.54
C ASN A 338 -26.32 -17.38 -22.71
N GLN A 339 -26.38 -18.64 -22.27
CA GLN A 339 -27.38 -19.09 -21.30
C GLN A 339 -27.23 -18.37 -19.95
N VAL A 340 -26.00 -18.27 -19.43
CA VAL A 340 -25.71 -17.49 -18.21
C VAL A 340 -26.19 -16.05 -18.35
N LEU A 341 -25.81 -15.38 -19.43
CA LEU A 341 -26.16 -13.97 -19.70
C LEU A 341 -27.66 -13.76 -19.93
N SER A 342 -28.40 -14.83 -20.25
CA SER A 342 -29.87 -14.83 -20.41
C SER A 342 -30.61 -15.27 -19.14
N GLY A 343 -29.92 -15.38 -18.00
CA GLY A 343 -30.50 -15.75 -16.70
C GLY A 343 -30.60 -17.25 -16.44
N GLN A 344 -30.17 -18.10 -17.37
CA GLN A 344 -30.12 -19.56 -17.21
C GLN A 344 -28.76 -19.99 -16.63
N ALA A 345 -28.39 -19.43 -15.48
CA ALA A 345 -27.05 -19.56 -14.90
C ALA A 345 -26.59 -21.02 -14.74
N ASP A 346 -27.38 -21.86 -14.06
CA ASP A 346 -26.97 -23.23 -13.74
C ASP A 346 -26.87 -24.11 -15.01
N GLN A 347 -27.80 -23.96 -15.95
CA GLN A 347 -27.79 -24.68 -17.23
C GLN A 347 -26.58 -24.26 -18.08
N GLY A 348 -26.34 -22.94 -18.16
CA GLY A 348 -25.22 -22.39 -18.91
C GLY A 348 -23.87 -22.82 -18.37
N LEU A 349 -23.67 -22.72 -17.05
CA LEU A 349 -22.43 -23.18 -16.41
C LEU A 349 -22.22 -24.69 -16.57
N ALA A 350 -23.28 -25.50 -16.47
CA ALA A 350 -23.18 -26.93 -16.73
C ALA A 350 -22.77 -27.24 -18.19
N LEU A 351 -23.32 -26.51 -19.16
CA LEU A 351 -22.94 -26.65 -20.57
C LEU A 351 -21.49 -26.24 -20.82
N MET A 352 -21.03 -25.13 -20.22
CA MET A 352 -19.62 -24.73 -20.32
C MET A 352 -18.68 -25.76 -19.69
N GLN A 353 -19.05 -26.35 -18.54
CA GLN A 353 -18.28 -27.43 -17.91
C GLN A 353 -18.15 -28.65 -18.84
N LYS A 354 -19.22 -29.05 -19.55
CA LYS A 354 -19.15 -30.08 -20.59
C LYS A 354 -18.17 -29.67 -21.71
N GLY A 355 -18.16 -28.40 -22.10
CA GLY A 355 -17.20 -27.86 -23.06
C GLY A 355 -15.75 -27.99 -22.60
N LEU A 356 -15.46 -27.66 -21.35
CA LEU A 356 -14.11 -27.82 -20.76
C LEU A 356 -13.63 -29.26 -20.77
N ALA A 357 -14.54 -30.24 -20.63
CA ALA A 357 -14.21 -31.66 -20.70
C ALA A 357 -13.86 -32.15 -22.12
N LYS A 358 -14.08 -31.33 -23.17
CA LYS A 358 -13.80 -31.68 -24.58
C LYS A 358 -12.39 -31.27 -25.04
N ASN A 359 -11.40 -31.26 -24.13
CA ASN A 359 -10.00 -30.92 -24.41
C ASN A 359 -9.84 -29.66 -25.29
N PRO A 360 -10.26 -28.47 -24.80
CA PRO A 360 -10.16 -27.23 -25.55
C PRO A 360 -8.71 -26.99 -26.04
N ARG A 361 -8.59 -26.47 -27.26
CA ARG A 361 -7.29 -26.12 -27.86
C ARG A 361 -6.48 -25.13 -27.01
N PHE A 362 -7.17 -24.24 -26.30
CA PHE A 362 -6.61 -23.26 -25.38
C PHE A 362 -7.28 -23.43 -24.00
N PRO A 363 -6.79 -24.36 -23.16
CA PRO A 363 -7.46 -24.74 -21.92
C PRO A 363 -7.48 -23.63 -20.87
N ASP A 364 -6.41 -22.85 -20.79
CA ASP A 364 -6.28 -21.66 -19.95
C ASP A 364 -7.30 -20.58 -20.31
N LEU A 365 -7.44 -20.25 -21.59
CA LEU A 365 -8.44 -19.30 -22.08
C LEU A 365 -9.87 -19.81 -21.83
N ALA A 366 -10.12 -21.09 -22.07
CA ALA A 366 -11.43 -21.70 -21.82
C ALA A 366 -11.80 -21.65 -20.32
N GLN A 367 -10.83 -21.89 -19.44
CA GLN A 367 -11.03 -21.79 -17.99
C GLN A 367 -11.21 -20.35 -17.52
N LEU A 368 -10.48 -19.39 -18.10
CA LEU A 368 -10.70 -17.96 -17.88
C LEU A 368 -12.13 -17.55 -18.29
N GLN A 369 -12.59 -17.97 -19.48
CA GLN A 369 -13.96 -17.72 -19.95
C GLN A 369 -15.01 -18.31 -19.00
N PHE A 370 -14.78 -19.53 -18.51
CA PHE A 370 -15.68 -20.16 -17.53
C PHE A 370 -15.72 -19.40 -16.20
N GLY A 371 -14.57 -18.95 -15.69
CA GLY A 371 -14.50 -18.09 -14.50
C GLY A 371 -15.23 -16.76 -14.68
N MET A 372 -15.11 -16.12 -15.85
CA MET A 372 -15.86 -14.90 -16.18
C MET A 372 -17.37 -15.16 -16.26
N ALA A 373 -17.80 -16.29 -16.80
CA ALA A 373 -19.21 -16.67 -16.79
C ALA A 373 -19.75 -16.92 -15.38
N GLN A 374 -18.97 -17.56 -14.49
CA GLN A 374 -19.33 -17.70 -13.08
C GLN A 374 -19.49 -16.34 -12.39
N MET A 375 -18.61 -15.38 -12.70
CA MET A 375 -18.71 -14.01 -12.19
C MET A 375 -20.02 -13.35 -12.67
N ASP A 376 -20.32 -13.43 -13.97
CA ASP A 376 -21.53 -12.83 -14.55
C ASP A 376 -22.83 -13.54 -14.09
N ALA A 377 -22.72 -14.81 -13.69
CA ALA A 377 -23.80 -15.57 -13.03
C ALA A 377 -24.01 -15.17 -11.56
N GLY A 378 -23.19 -14.28 -10.99
CA GLY A 378 -23.20 -13.94 -9.57
C GLY A 378 -22.57 -15.02 -8.66
N ARG A 379 -21.94 -16.06 -9.23
CA ARG A 379 -21.24 -17.13 -8.50
C ARG A 379 -19.83 -16.70 -8.09
N LYS A 380 -19.73 -15.62 -7.30
CA LYS A 380 -18.46 -14.95 -6.94
C LYS A 380 -17.41 -15.90 -6.35
N ALA A 381 -17.80 -16.76 -5.41
CA ALA A 381 -16.88 -17.70 -4.77
C ALA A 381 -16.32 -18.74 -5.76
N ASP A 382 -17.18 -19.27 -6.63
CA ASP A 382 -16.79 -20.24 -7.66
C ASP A 382 -15.88 -19.58 -8.70
N ALA A 383 -16.21 -18.34 -9.12
CA ALA A 383 -15.39 -17.55 -10.03
C ALA A 383 -13.97 -17.36 -9.48
N ILE A 384 -13.83 -16.94 -8.21
CA ILE A 384 -12.51 -16.79 -7.56
C ILE A 384 -11.74 -18.11 -7.59
N LYS A 385 -12.39 -19.23 -7.23
CA LYS A 385 -11.76 -20.55 -7.22
C LYS A 385 -11.28 -20.95 -8.62
N THR A 386 -12.13 -20.82 -9.64
CA THR A 386 -11.81 -21.18 -11.03
C THR A 386 -10.68 -20.32 -11.59
N LEU A 387 -10.76 -19.00 -11.40
CA LEU A 387 -9.79 -18.03 -11.92
C LEU A 387 -8.42 -18.21 -11.26
N SER A 388 -8.39 -18.43 -9.93
CA SER A 388 -7.14 -18.71 -9.21
C SER A 388 -6.48 -20.01 -9.68
N ALA A 389 -7.28 -20.97 -10.16
CA ALA A 389 -6.83 -22.27 -10.64
C ALA A 389 -6.40 -22.29 -12.12
N VAL A 390 -6.51 -21.19 -12.86
CA VAL A 390 -5.98 -21.12 -14.24
C VAL A 390 -4.47 -21.29 -14.15
N SER A 391 -3.95 -22.36 -14.73
CA SER A 391 -2.51 -22.69 -14.69
C SER A 391 -1.73 -22.04 -15.84
N GLY A 392 -0.40 -21.96 -15.70
CA GLY A 392 0.51 -21.48 -16.73
C GLY A 392 1.17 -20.16 -16.36
N THR A 393 1.90 -19.57 -17.30
CA THR A 393 2.64 -18.31 -17.13
C THR A 393 2.37 -17.32 -18.27
N GLY A 394 1.30 -17.53 -19.04
CA GLY A 394 0.90 -16.65 -20.14
C GLY A 394 -0.19 -15.66 -19.73
N SER A 395 -0.54 -14.74 -20.63
CA SER A 395 -1.48 -13.64 -20.34
C SER A 395 -2.85 -14.11 -19.82
N ALA A 396 -3.33 -15.30 -20.22
CA ALA A 396 -4.57 -15.87 -19.68
C ALA A 396 -4.50 -16.13 -18.16
N HIS A 397 -3.36 -16.64 -17.68
CA HIS A 397 -3.10 -16.84 -16.24
C HIS A 397 -3.09 -15.49 -15.53
N ASP A 398 -2.31 -14.52 -16.02
CA ASP A 398 -2.16 -13.21 -15.39
C ASP A 398 -3.49 -12.46 -15.29
N ILE A 399 -4.28 -12.46 -16.37
CA ILE A 399 -5.63 -11.88 -16.40
C ILE A 399 -6.52 -12.56 -15.38
N ALA A 400 -6.49 -13.90 -15.30
CA ALA A 400 -7.29 -14.65 -14.33
C ALA A 400 -6.91 -14.31 -12.88
N GLN A 401 -5.62 -14.20 -12.56
CA GLN A 401 -5.16 -13.82 -11.22
C GLN A 401 -5.62 -12.40 -10.85
N LEU A 402 -5.59 -11.45 -11.80
CA LEU A 402 -6.06 -10.09 -11.56
C LEU A 402 -7.59 -10.03 -11.34
N TRP A 403 -8.37 -10.81 -12.09
CA TRP A 403 -9.81 -10.94 -11.83
C TRP A 403 -10.10 -11.58 -10.48
N ALA A 404 -9.38 -12.65 -10.12
CA ALA A 404 -9.51 -13.30 -8.82
C ALA A 404 -9.19 -12.32 -7.68
N LEU A 405 -8.14 -11.50 -7.84
CA LEU A 405 -7.77 -10.44 -6.90
C LEU A 405 -8.89 -9.40 -6.75
N LEU A 406 -9.45 -8.93 -7.87
CA LEU A 406 -10.53 -7.94 -7.86
C LEU A 406 -11.78 -8.50 -7.16
N LEU A 407 -12.14 -9.75 -7.46
CA LEU A 407 -13.30 -10.41 -6.86
C LEU A 407 -13.07 -10.74 -5.39
N ALA A 408 -11.87 -11.13 -4.95
CA ALA A 408 -11.60 -11.46 -3.55
C ALA A 408 -11.77 -10.27 -2.59
N LYS A 409 -11.93 -9.05 -3.11
CA LYS A 409 -12.20 -7.85 -2.31
C LYS A 409 -13.51 -8.00 -1.52
N PRO A 410 -13.51 -7.67 -0.21
CA PRO A 410 -14.75 -7.46 0.55
C PRO A 410 -15.56 -6.34 -0.11
N SER A 411 -16.87 -6.53 -0.27
CA SER A 411 -17.73 -5.42 -0.69
C SER A 411 -17.60 -4.28 0.34
N PRO A 412 -17.53 -3.02 -0.12
CA PRO A 412 -17.39 -1.86 0.78
C PRO A 412 -18.52 -1.75 1.80
#